data_AF-A0A2V2BUV9-F1
#
_entry.id   AF-A0A2V2BUV9-F1
#
_cell.length_a   1.000
_cell.length_b   1.000
_cell.length_c   1.000
_cell.angle_alpha   90.00
_cell.angle_beta   90.00
_cell.angle_gamma   90.00
#
_symmetry.space_group_name_H-M   'P 1'
#
loop_
_entity.id
_entity.type
_entity.pdbx_description
1 polymer ?
#
loop_
_entity_poly.entity_id
_entity_poly.type
_entity_poly.pdbx_seq_one_letter_code
_entity_poly.pdbx_strand_id
1 'polypeptide(L)'
;MKTGKPPWKKRILPAAALALAAPVLFFAFSLAAHLVSVADFGYPGGEMDFMGLGKNEVLKTVWEKCPRVFSEREMRLSATGKNCAENRYYASLSEAENDPEIRSAKYLGVNYRTRMASTYFQILEFDARGIVVAQRACRYSDAP
;
A
#
# COMPACT_ATOMS: atom_id res chain seq x y z
N MET A 1 -22.76 56.45 -32.89
CA MET A 1 -23.15 55.06 -33.21
C MET A 1 -22.27 54.11 -32.40
N LYS A 2 -22.84 53.33 -31.47
CA LYS A 2 -22.08 52.32 -30.71
C LYS A 2 -21.99 51.04 -31.55
N THR A 3 -20.80 50.69 -32.00
CA THR A 3 -20.52 49.43 -32.70
C THR A 3 -20.51 48.28 -31.70
N GLY A 4 -21.68 47.69 -31.46
CA GLY A 4 -21.81 46.48 -30.66
C GLY A 4 -21.11 45.31 -31.35
N LYS A 5 -19.96 44.89 -30.82
CA LYS A 5 -19.26 43.68 -31.31
C LYS A 5 -20.22 42.49 -31.26
N PRO A 6 -20.27 41.65 -32.30
CA PRO A 6 -21.33 40.66 -32.43
C PRO A 6 -21.16 39.52 -31.40
N PRO A 7 -22.28 38.94 -30.92
CA PRO A 7 -22.32 38.10 -29.71
C PRO A 7 -21.53 36.79 -29.81
N TRP A 8 -21.19 36.34 -31.02
CA TRP A 8 -20.45 35.10 -31.27
C TRP A 8 -18.97 35.19 -30.89
N LYS A 9 -18.32 36.37 -31.00
CA LYS A 9 -16.91 36.54 -30.60
C LYS A 9 -16.68 36.33 -29.10
N LYS A 10 -17.70 36.55 -28.25
CA LYS A 10 -17.62 36.31 -26.80
C LYS A 10 -17.75 34.84 -26.41
N ARG A 11 -18.26 33.97 -27.30
CA ARG A 11 -18.45 32.53 -27.05
C ARG A 11 -17.33 31.65 -27.64
N ILE A 12 -16.67 32.11 -28.70
CA ILE A 12 -15.59 31.35 -29.35
C ILE A 12 -14.28 31.45 -28.55
N LEU A 13 -13.97 32.61 -27.97
CA LEU A 13 -12.78 32.79 -27.14
C LEU A 13 -12.72 31.81 -25.94
N PRO A 14 -13.79 31.64 -25.13
CA PRO A 14 -13.77 30.68 -24.03
C PRO A 14 -13.76 29.23 -24.51
N ALA A 15 -14.40 28.88 -25.64
CA ALA A 15 -14.38 27.53 -26.18
C ALA A 15 -13.01 27.13 -26.75
N ALA A 16 -12.33 28.04 -27.45
CA ALA A 16 -10.97 27.82 -27.94
C ALA A 16 -9.96 27.79 -26.79
N ALA A 17 -10.13 28.62 -25.76
CA ALA A 17 -9.33 28.56 -24.55
C ALA A 17 -9.54 27.24 -23.78
N LEU A 18 -10.78 26.72 -23.71
CA LEU A 18 -11.07 25.41 -23.12
C LEU A 18 -10.42 24.27 -23.93
N ALA A 19 -10.51 24.34 -25.26
CA ALA A 19 -9.94 23.34 -26.16
C ALA A 19 -8.41 23.28 -26.10
N LEU A 20 -7.75 24.41 -25.83
CA LEU A 20 -6.30 24.48 -25.60
C LEU A 20 -5.91 24.11 -24.17
N ALA A 21 -6.78 24.37 -23.18
CA ALA A 21 -6.53 24.01 -21.79
C ALA A 21 -6.66 22.50 -21.52
N ALA A 22 -7.55 21.81 -22.22
CA ALA A 22 -7.79 20.38 -21.99
C ALA A 22 -6.56 19.49 -22.24
N PRO A 23 -5.78 19.63 -23.33
CA PRO A 23 -4.54 18.88 -23.54
C PRO A 23 -3.47 19.18 -22.48
N VAL A 24 -3.37 20.44 -22.04
CA VAL A 24 -2.41 20.87 -21.01
C VAL A 24 -2.77 20.28 -19.66
N LEU A 25 -4.06 20.29 -19.29
CA LEU A 25 -4.55 19.64 -18.08
C LEU A 25 -4.33 18.13 -18.15
N PHE A 26 -4.64 17.49 -19.28
CA PHE A 26 -4.41 16.06 -19.47
C PHE A 26 -2.93 15.71 -19.29
N PHE A 27 -2.03 16.45 -19.94
CA PHE A 27 -0.59 16.25 -19.79
C PHE A 27 -0.12 16.49 -18.34
N ALA A 28 -0.62 17.54 -17.68
CA ALA A 28 -0.30 17.80 -16.26
C ALA A 28 -0.79 16.68 -15.35
N PHE A 29 -1.98 16.12 -15.59
CA PHE A 29 -2.50 14.96 -14.87
C PHE A 29 -1.67 13.70 -15.15
N SER A 30 -1.31 13.44 -16.41
CA SER A 30 -0.45 12.30 -16.77
C SER A 30 0.94 12.41 -16.15
N LEU A 31 1.53 13.60 -16.18
CA LEU A 31 2.84 13.86 -15.55
C LEU A 31 2.75 13.75 -14.04
N ALA A 32 1.70 14.30 -13.40
CA ALA A 32 1.49 14.15 -11.96
C ALA A 32 1.31 12.67 -11.58
N ALA A 33 0.51 11.91 -12.32
CA ALA A 33 0.34 10.47 -12.12
C ALA A 33 1.67 9.71 -12.29
N HIS A 34 2.46 10.07 -13.30
CA HIS A 34 3.76 9.46 -13.54
C HIS A 34 4.78 9.82 -12.46
N LEU A 35 4.83 11.08 -12.02
CA LEU A 35 5.71 11.53 -10.92
C LEU A 35 5.32 10.91 -9.58
N VAL A 36 4.01 10.76 -9.31
CA VAL A 36 3.51 9.99 -8.17
C VAL A 36 4.00 8.54 -8.25
N SER A 37 3.93 7.91 -9.43
CA SER A 37 4.41 6.56 -9.66
C SER A 37 5.93 6.43 -9.51
N VAL A 38 6.72 7.39 -10.01
CA VAL A 38 8.18 7.37 -9.90
C VAL A 38 8.64 7.69 -8.47
N ALA A 39 7.95 8.59 -7.77
CA ALA A 39 8.15 8.80 -6.33
C ALA A 39 7.76 7.56 -5.50
N ASP A 40 7.01 6.62 -6.06
CA ASP A 40 6.75 5.28 -5.51
C ASP A 40 7.89 4.27 -5.78
N PHE A 41 8.74 4.48 -6.79
CA PHE A 41 9.91 3.65 -7.08
C PHE A 41 11.15 4.03 -6.25
N GLY A 42 11.24 5.25 -5.74
CA GLY A 42 12.27 5.65 -4.78
C GLY A 42 11.94 5.13 -3.39
N TYR A 43 12.46 3.96 -3.03
CA TYR A 43 12.21 3.31 -1.74
C TYR A 43 12.94 4.04 -0.60
N PRO A 44 12.29 4.89 0.24
CA PRO A 44 13.01 5.80 1.15
C PRO A 44 12.90 5.40 2.64
N GLY A 45 12.56 4.15 2.96
CA GLY A 45 12.49 3.64 4.34
C GLY A 45 12.52 2.12 4.34
N GLY A 46 13.50 1.54 5.03
CA GLY A 46 13.81 0.11 4.99
C GLY A 46 12.68 -0.79 5.49
N GLU A 47 12.81 -2.07 5.13
CA GLU A 47 12.11 -3.18 5.75
C GLU A 47 12.08 -3.04 7.29
N MET A 48 10.96 -3.40 7.91
CA MET A 48 11.00 -3.59 9.36
C MET A 48 11.87 -4.81 9.65
N ASP A 49 12.83 -4.65 10.55
CA ASP A 49 13.69 -5.75 10.94
C ASP A 49 12.97 -6.62 11.98
N PHE A 50 12.64 -7.85 11.59
CA PHE A 50 12.07 -8.85 12.47
C PHE A 50 13.06 -9.97 12.78
N MET A 51 14.28 -9.93 12.22
CA MET A 51 15.27 -10.99 12.38
C MET A 51 15.58 -11.22 13.86
N GLY A 52 15.54 -12.49 14.28
CA GLY A 52 15.76 -12.87 15.67
C GLY A 52 14.59 -12.64 16.62
N LEU A 53 13.49 -12.00 16.17
CA LEU A 53 12.30 -11.83 17.00
C LEU A 53 11.49 -13.12 17.09
N GLY A 54 10.90 -13.35 18.26
CA GLY A 54 9.94 -14.42 18.46
C GLY A 54 8.57 -14.09 17.88
N LYS A 55 7.78 -15.10 17.54
CA LYS A 55 6.44 -14.91 16.93
C LYS A 55 5.53 -13.93 17.69
N ASN A 56 5.50 -13.97 19.02
CA ASN A 56 4.68 -13.03 19.81
C ASN A 56 5.19 -11.59 19.71
N GLU A 57 6.51 -11.39 19.68
CA GLU A 57 7.11 -10.06 19.51
C GLU A 57 6.84 -9.52 18.11
N VAL A 58 6.87 -10.39 17.09
CA VAL A 58 6.46 -10.04 15.73
C VAL A 58 5.01 -9.57 15.72
N LEU A 59 4.08 -10.35 16.29
CA LEU A 59 2.65 -10.00 16.32
C LEU A 59 2.40 -8.66 17.02
N LYS A 60 3.04 -8.45 18.18
CA LYS A 60 2.97 -7.18 18.91
C LYS A 60 3.52 -6.02 18.08
N THR A 61 4.68 -6.21 17.45
CA THR A 61 5.33 -5.21 16.61
C THR A 61 4.48 -4.84 15.40
N VAL A 62 3.86 -5.84 14.75
CA VAL A 62 2.94 -5.61 13.63
C VAL A 62 1.70 -4.86 14.10
N TRP A 63 1.11 -5.25 15.23
CA TRP A 63 -0.06 -4.59 15.79
C TRP A 63 0.16 -3.11 16.12
N GLU A 64 1.35 -2.78 16.63
CA GLU A 64 1.74 -1.43 17.08
C GLU A 64 2.24 -0.54 15.93
N LYS A 65 3.04 -1.08 15.01
CA LYS A 65 3.82 -0.26 14.06
C LYS A 65 3.38 -0.38 12.62
N CYS A 66 2.69 -1.45 12.22
CA CYS A 66 2.31 -1.63 10.83
C CYS A 66 1.04 -0.85 10.47
N PRO A 67 1.01 -0.19 9.30
CA PRO A 67 -0.13 0.63 8.88
C PRO A 67 -1.37 -0.23 8.60
N ARG A 68 -2.51 0.26 9.10
CA ARG A 68 -3.84 -0.35 8.93
C ARG A 68 -4.49 0.19 7.66
N VAL A 69 -5.21 -0.64 6.90
CA VAL A 69 -5.54 -0.34 5.48
C VAL A 69 -7.05 -0.26 5.18
N PHE A 70 -7.94 -0.91 5.94
CA PHE A 70 -9.40 -0.87 5.67
C PHE A 70 -10.23 -0.39 6.85
N SER A 71 -9.95 -0.87 8.06
CA SER A 71 -10.42 -0.26 9.30
C SER A 71 -9.20 0.17 10.10
N GLU A 72 -9.30 1.26 10.85
CA GLU A 72 -8.21 1.74 11.73
C GLU A 72 -7.85 0.74 12.84
N ARG A 73 -8.38 -0.50 12.84
CA ARG A 73 -8.21 -1.47 13.93
C ARG A 73 -7.83 -2.89 13.53
N GLU A 74 -7.63 -3.19 12.25
CA GLU A 74 -7.31 -4.56 11.83
C GLU A 74 -5.84 -4.76 11.44
N MET A 75 -5.27 -5.84 11.97
CA MET A 75 -3.97 -6.40 11.55
C MET A 75 -4.16 -7.42 10.44
N ARG A 76 -3.22 -7.46 9.48
CA ARG A 76 -3.23 -8.41 8.35
C ARG A 76 -2.08 -9.36 8.43
N LEU A 77 -2.38 -10.66 8.46
CA LEU A 77 -1.38 -11.71 8.45
C LEU A 77 -1.73 -12.79 7.43
N SER A 78 -0.73 -13.41 6.83
CA SER A 78 -0.86 -14.62 6.02
C SER A 78 -0.06 -15.75 6.67
N ALA A 79 -0.70 -16.86 7.03
CA ALA A 79 -0.05 -18.01 7.67
C ALA A 79 0.87 -18.82 6.74
N THR A 80 0.83 -18.55 5.43
CA THR A 80 1.66 -19.24 4.43
C THR A 80 2.78 -18.36 3.91
N GLY A 81 2.67 -17.04 4.09
CA GLY A 81 3.56 -16.07 3.47
C GLY A 81 3.54 -16.10 1.94
N LYS A 82 2.48 -16.63 1.30
CA LYS A 82 2.43 -16.81 -0.16
C LYS A 82 1.77 -15.66 -0.89
N ASN A 83 0.57 -15.25 -0.49
CA ASN A 83 -0.13 -14.15 -1.14
C ASN A 83 -1.12 -13.44 -0.20
N CYS A 84 -1.69 -12.35 -0.70
CA CYS A 84 -2.63 -11.52 0.04
C CYS A 84 -4.07 -12.01 0.01
N ALA A 85 -4.42 -12.93 -0.89
CA ALA A 85 -5.74 -13.55 -0.91
C ALA A 85 -5.93 -14.48 0.29
N GLU A 86 -4.83 -15.03 0.81
CA GLU A 86 -4.78 -15.81 2.04
C GLU A 86 -4.61 -14.94 3.31
N ASN A 87 -4.71 -13.61 3.17
CA ASN A 87 -4.64 -12.74 4.34
C ASN A 87 -5.86 -12.92 5.24
N ARG A 88 -5.58 -13.09 6.51
CA ARG A 88 -6.53 -13.02 7.61
C ARG A 88 -6.48 -11.63 8.25
N TYR A 89 -7.63 -11.20 8.74
CA TYR A 89 -7.84 -9.91 9.36
C TYR A 89 -8.17 -10.14 10.82
N TYR A 90 -7.42 -9.51 11.71
CA TYR A 90 -7.58 -9.66 13.16
C TYR A 90 -7.95 -8.31 13.77
N ALA A 91 -9.05 -8.28 14.52
CA ALA A 91 -9.55 -7.07 15.17
C ALA A 91 -8.80 -6.74 16.48
N SER A 92 -7.99 -7.68 16.98
CA SER A 92 -7.15 -7.51 18.16
C SER A 92 -5.88 -8.37 18.11
N LEU A 93 -4.87 -7.99 18.88
CA LEU A 93 -3.66 -8.79 19.06
C LEU A 93 -3.98 -10.19 19.64
N SER A 94 -4.85 -10.24 20.65
CA SER A 94 -5.24 -11.49 21.33
C SER A 94 -5.86 -12.50 20.35
N GLU A 95 -6.67 -12.03 19.40
CA GLU A 95 -7.27 -12.90 18.38
C GLU A 95 -6.20 -13.58 17.52
N ALA A 96 -5.18 -12.83 17.09
CA ALA A 96 -4.07 -13.36 16.30
C ALA A 96 -3.16 -14.30 17.10
N GLU A 97 -2.89 -13.99 18.37
CA GLU A 97 -2.07 -14.83 19.27
C GLU A 97 -2.72 -16.19 19.57
N ASN A 98 -4.04 -16.27 19.47
CA ASN A 98 -4.83 -17.48 19.71
C ASN A 98 -5.18 -18.24 18.43
N ASP A 99 -4.84 -17.72 17.24
CA ASP A 99 -5.09 -18.42 15.97
C ASP A 99 -4.12 -19.62 15.81
N PRO A 100 -4.62 -20.87 15.76
CA PRO A 100 -3.79 -22.06 15.62
C PRO A 100 -2.93 -22.06 14.35
N GLU A 101 -3.43 -21.49 13.25
CA GLU A 101 -2.67 -21.43 12.00
C GLU A 101 -1.52 -20.45 12.10
N ILE A 102 -1.73 -19.26 12.67
CA ILE A 102 -0.66 -18.29 12.88
C ILE A 102 0.40 -18.86 13.82
N ARG A 103 -0.02 -19.52 14.90
CA ARG A 103 0.91 -20.14 15.86
C ARG A 103 1.74 -21.25 15.25
N SER A 104 1.14 -22.09 14.40
CA SER A 104 1.84 -23.21 13.75
C SER A 104 2.53 -22.85 12.44
N ALA A 105 2.28 -21.65 11.90
CA ALA A 105 2.82 -21.20 10.63
C ALA A 105 4.36 -21.20 10.62
N LYS A 106 4.95 -21.87 9.61
CA LYS A 106 6.37 -21.74 9.30
C LYS A 106 6.69 -20.36 8.71
N TYR A 107 5.75 -19.76 7.99
CA TYR A 107 5.93 -18.47 7.34
C TYR A 107 4.82 -17.51 7.73
N LEU A 108 5.13 -16.24 7.93
CA LEU A 108 4.14 -15.21 8.18
C LEU A 108 4.32 -14.08 7.17
N GLY A 109 3.28 -13.82 6.38
CA GLY A 109 3.18 -12.60 5.60
C GLY A 109 2.63 -11.49 6.49
N VAL A 110 3.36 -10.40 6.66
CA VAL A 110 2.94 -9.24 7.46
C VAL A 110 2.89 -8.01 6.56
N ASN A 111 1.83 -7.22 6.66
CA ASN A 111 1.85 -5.89 6.06
C ASN A 111 2.83 -5.04 6.86
N TYR A 112 3.71 -4.29 6.19
CA TYR A 112 4.62 -3.34 6.85
C TYR A 112 4.50 -1.93 6.29
N ARG A 113 3.84 -1.75 5.13
CA ARG A 113 3.70 -0.42 4.52
C ARG A 113 2.46 -0.32 3.64
N THR A 114 1.77 0.81 3.78
CA THR A 114 0.66 1.21 2.92
C THR A 114 0.99 2.56 2.31
N ARG A 115 0.95 2.68 0.99
CA ARG A 115 1.10 3.97 0.31
C ARG A 115 0.09 4.06 -0.83
N MET A 116 -0.76 5.09 -0.75
CA MET A 116 -1.91 5.26 -1.65
C MET A 116 -2.72 3.95 -1.75
N ALA A 117 -2.86 3.38 -2.94
CA ALA A 117 -3.56 2.11 -3.17
C ALA A 117 -2.66 0.86 -3.06
N SER A 118 -1.35 1.02 -2.83
CA SER A 118 -0.41 -0.10 -2.78
C SER A 118 -0.12 -0.53 -1.33
N THR A 119 -0.28 -1.82 -1.07
CA THR A 119 0.12 -2.45 0.20
C THR A 119 1.35 -3.33 -0.05
N TYR A 120 2.34 -3.26 0.84
CA TYR A 120 3.57 -4.03 0.75
C TYR A 120 3.65 -5.06 1.89
N PHE A 121 4.17 -6.25 1.58
CA PHE A 121 4.25 -7.34 2.54
C PHE A 121 5.69 -7.80 2.77
N GLN A 122 5.99 -8.16 4.00
CA GLN A 122 7.21 -8.89 4.35
C GLN A 122 6.81 -10.32 4.68
N ILE A 123 7.52 -11.25 4.06
CA ILE A 123 7.38 -12.68 4.35
C ILE A 123 8.49 -13.04 5.33
N LEU A 124 8.10 -13.51 6.50
CA LEU A 124 8.97 -13.91 7.59
C LEU A 124 9.02 -15.43 7.66
N GLU A 125 10.21 -16.03 7.71
CA GLU A 125 10.40 -17.47 7.95
C GLU A 125 10.81 -17.70 9.40
N PHE A 126 10.11 -18.62 10.07
CA PHE A 126 10.39 -19.01 11.45
C PHE A 126 11.12 -20.34 11.51
N ASP A 127 12.06 -20.46 12.44
CA ASP A 127 12.66 -21.74 12.81
C ASP A 127 11.73 -22.58 13.71
N ALA A 128 12.20 -23.76 14.11
CA ALA A 128 11.46 -24.65 15.01
C ALA A 128 11.20 -24.06 16.41
N ARG A 129 11.93 -23.01 16.80
CA ARG A 129 11.75 -22.29 18.07
C ARG A 129 10.77 -21.12 17.94
N GLY A 130 10.27 -20.84 16.73
CA GLY A 130 9.39 -19.72 16.46
C GLY A 130 10.13 -18.38 16.39
N ILE A 131 11.41 -18.39 16.02
CA ILE A 131 12.26 -17.21 15.83
C ILE A 131 12.42 -16.94 14.33
N VAL A 132 12.36 -15.67 13.93
CA VAL A 132 12.57 -15.27 12.54
C VAL A 132 14.02 -15.49 12.12
N VAL A 133 14.23 -16.29 11.08
CA VAL A 133 15.55 -16.64 10.52
C VAL A 133 15.76 -16.13 9.09
N ALA A 134 14.70 -15.72 8.42
CA ALA A 134 14.77 -15.04 7.14
C ALA A 134 13.59 -14.09 6.95
N GLN A 135 13.81 -13.02 6.21
CA GLN A 135 12.76 -12.10 5.77
C GLN A 135 12.98 -11.68 4.31
N ARG A 136 11.89 -11.37 3.62
CA ARG A 136 11.93 -10.75 2.29
C ARG A 136 10.75 -9.82 2.09
N ALA A 137 10.96 -8.65 1.49
CA ALA A 137 9.88 -7.82 0.99
C ALA A 137 9.32 -8.32 -0.35
N CYS A 138 8.00 -8.24 -0.51
CA CYS A 138 7.31 -8.39 -1.78
C CYS A 138 6.27 -7.27 -1.96
N ARG A 139 6.07 -6.86 -3.22
CA ARG A 139 4.96 -5.98 -3.60
C ARG A 139 3.72 -6.82 -3.84
N TYR A 140 2.54 -6.29 -3.52
CA TYR A 140 1.25 -6.94 -3.78
C TYR A 140 1.10 -7.45 -5.23
N SER A 141 1.53 -6.66 -6.22
CA SER A 141 1.46 -7.02 -7.64
C SER A 141 2.42 -8.12 -8.06
N ASP A 142 3.40 -8.44 -7.22
CA ASP A 142 4.50 -9.35 -7.54
C ASP A 142 4.30 -10.72 -6.84
N ALA A 143 3.22 -10.86 -6.06
CA ALA A 143 2.77 -12.15 -5.55
C ALA A 143 2.00 -12.89 -6.67
N PRO A 144 2.36 -14.15 -6.99
CA PRO A 144 1.78 -14.89 -8.10
C PRO A 144 0.28 -15.16 -7.94
#